data_AF-A0A8J6Y5T4-F1
#
_entry.id   AF-A0A8J6Y5T4-F1
#
_cell.length_a   1.000
_cell.length_b   1.000
_cell.length_c   1.000
_cell.angle_alpha   90.00
_cell.angle_beta   90.00
_cell.angle_gamma   90.00
#
_symmetry.space_group_name_H-M   'P 1'
#
loop_
_entity.id
_entity.type
_entity.pdbx_description
1 polymer ?
#
loop_
_entity_poly.entity_id
_entity_poly.type
_entity_poly.pdbx_seq_one_letter_code
_entity_poly.pdbx_strand_id
1 'polypeptide(L)'
;MKVYTRRGDTGETSLLSGGRVRKEDARVEAYGTVDELVSLLGLLRCEPLPDDVEGRLVVIQESLFSVGAALADPERRLEHDPCVWDADFLEDWIDVMDGEIEPLTVFILPGGSRAAAVTHVARTVCRRAERRVGELVGNAGGVPEGLLAYLNRLSDALFTLARYLNARSGISETEWRPRR
;
A
#
# COMPACT_ATOMS: atom_id res chain seq x y z
N MET A 1 24.50 -2.51 -14.59
CA MET A 1 24.88 -1.71 -13.39
C MET A 1 25.08 -2.67 -12.23
N LYS A 2 26.13 -2.54 -11.39
CA LYS A 2 26.27 -3.38 -10.19
C LYS A 2 25.30 -2.88 -9.12
N VAL A 3 24.50 -3.79 -8.55
CA VAL A 3 23.52 -3.44 -7.51
C VAL A 3 24.19 -3.02 -6.20
N TYR A 4 25.30 -3.67 -5.81
CA TYR A 4 26.03 -3.32 -4.58
C TYR A 4 27.12 -2.28 -4.85
N THR A 5 27.12 -1.19 -4.08
CA THR A 5 28.09 -0.08 -4.21
C THR A 5 28.95 0.16 -2.96
N ARG A 6 28.60 -0.47 -1.82
CA ARG A 6 29.20 -0.25 -0.48
C ARG A 6 29.09 1.18 0.08
N ARG A 7 28.47 2.11 -0.65
CA ARG A 7 28.32 3.51 -0.19
C ARG A 7 27.48 3.61 1.09
N GLY A 8 26.52 2.70 1.28
CA GLY A 8 25.63 2.69 2.43
C GLY A 8 26.06 1.84 3.62
N ASP A 9 27.30 1.34 3.64
CA ASP A 9 27.82 0.47 4.72
C ASP A 9 27.97 1.22 6.06
N THR A 10 28.06 2.56 6.02
CA THR A 10 28.09 3.42 7.22
C THR A 10 26.70 3.82 7.73
N GLY A 11 25.63 3.23 7.19
CA GLY A 11 24.25 3.51 7.60
C GLY A 11 23.61 4.74 6.92
N GLU A 12 24.20 5.25 5.84
CA GLU A 12 23.64 6.37 5.08
C GLU A 12 23.19 5.95 3.68
N THR A 13 22.17 6.61 3.15
CA THR A 13 21.68 6.42 1.77
C THR A 13 21.54 7.75 1.04
N SER A 14 21.44 7.71 -0.28
CA SER A 14 21.19 8.89 -1.10
C SER A 14 19.70 9.02 -1.40
N LEU A 15 19.17 10.23 -1.29
CA LEU A 15 17.82 10.54 -1.78
C LEU A 15 17.84 10.77 -3.29
N LEU A 16 16.68 10.65 -3.92
CA LEU A 16 16.52 10.83 -5.35
C LEU A 16 16.72 12.31 -5.75
N SER A 17 16.28 13.23 -4.88
CA SER A 17 16.57 14.68 -4.98
C SER A 17 18.06 15.03 -4.88
N GLY A 18 18.91 14.07 -4.51
CA GLY A 18 20.29 14.29 -4.08
C GLY A 18 20.41 14.53 -2.57
N GLY A 19 21.65 14.54 -2.09
CA GLY A 19 21.95 14.55 -0.66
C GLY A 19 22.02 13.15 -0.05
N ARG A 20 22.58 13.05 1.16
CA ARG A 20 22.67 11.81 1.93
C ARG A 20 21.98 11.97 3.27
N VAL A 21 21.26 10.93 3.66
CA VAL A 21 20.54 10.84 4.94
C VAL A 21 20.86 9.52 5.62
N ARG A 22 20.64 9.46 6.93
CA ARG A 22 20.69 8.19 7.68
C ARG A 22 19.59 7.24 7.19
N LYS A 23 19.84 5.94 7.24
CA LYS A 23 18.82 4.94 6.86
C LYS A 23 17.63 4.92 7.82
N GLU A 24 17.83 5.34 9.06
CA GLU A 24 16.76 5.54 10.04
C GLU A 24 16.00 6.88 9.89
N ASP A 25 16.32 7.71 8.89
CA ASP A 25 15.58 8.95 8.63
C ASP A 25 14.10 8.66 8.32
N ALA A 26 13.19 9.46 8.86
CA ALA A 26 11.74 9.27 8.72
C ALA A 26 11.29 9.17 7.25
N ARG A 27 11.99 9.85 6.33
CA ARG A 27 11.68 9.77 4.90
C ARG A 27 12.04 8.41 4.32
N VAL A 28 13.21 7.88 4.70
CA VAL A 28 13.68 6.56 4.28
C VAL A 28 12.74 5.48 4.80
N GLU A 29 12.34 5.59 6.06
CA GLU A 29 11.34 4.70 6.66
C GLU A 29 9.98 4.78 5.92
N ALA A 30 9.55 5.98 5.51
CA ALA A 30 8.27 6.15 4.80
C ALA A 30 8.25 5.46 3.44
N TYR A 31 9.17 5.80 2.52
CA TYR A 31 9.19 5.14 1.21
C TYR A 31 9.63 3.67 1.31
N GLY A 32 10.44 3.30 2.31
CA GLY A 32 10.79 1.91 2.58
C GLY A 32 9.58 1.07 3.03
N THR A 33 8.68 1.65 3.83
CA THR A 33 7.43 0.97 4.19
C THR A 33 6.47 0.85 2.99
N VAL A 34 6.48 1.83 2.07
CA VAL A 34 5.74 1.74 0.80
C VAL A 34 6.31 0.61 -0.08
N ASP A 35 7.63 0.46 -0.15
CA ASP A 35 8.29 -0.65 -0.87
C ASP A 35 7.95 -2.03 -0.26
N GLU A 36 7.86 -2.10 1.07
CA GLU A 36 7.36 -3.31 1.76
C GLU A 36 5.92 -3.64 1.34
N LEU A 37 5.04 -2.65 1.23
CA LEU A 37 3.68 -2.85 0.73
C LEU A 37 3.67 -3.35 -0.72
N VAL A 38 4.46 -2.73 -1.60
CA VAL A 38 4.58 -3.14 -3.02
C VAL A 38 5.02 -4.60 -3.11
N SER A 39 5.98 -5.01 -2.27
CA SER A 39 6.48 -6.38 -2.20
C SER A 39 5.41 -7.36 -1.71
N LEU A 40 4.60 -6.98 -0.73
CA LEU A 40 3.48 -7.79 -0.26
C LEU A 40 2.38 -7.95 -1.30
N LEU A 41 2.09 -6.91 -2.10
CA LEU A 41 1.18 -7.05 -3.23
C LEU A 41 1.76 -7.99 -4.29
N GLY A 42 3.08 -7.95 -4.53
CA GLY A 42 3.76 -8.95 -5.35
C GLY A 42 3.60 -10.38 -4.83
N LEU A 43 3.65 -10.58 -3.51
CA LEU A 43 3.37 -11.87 -2.89
C LEU A 43 1.91 -12.31 -3.08
N LEU A 44 0.94 -11.39 -2.93
CA LEU A 44 -0.48 -11.68 -3.15
C LEU A 44 -0.74 -12.16 -4.58
N ARG A 45 -0.08 -11.56 -5.57
CA ARG A 45 -0.19 -11.92 -6.99
C ARG A 45 0.36 -13.31 -7.33
N CYS A 46 1.08 -13.96 -6.42
CA CYS A 46 1.47 -15.36 -6.57
C CYS A 46 0.35 -16.34 -6.21
N GLU A 47 -0.74 -15.88 -5.59
CA GLU A 47 -1.90 -16.69 -5.25
C GLU A 47 -2.85 -16.80 -6.46
N PRO A 48 -3.76 -17.80 -6.50
CA PRO A 48 -4.82 -17.83 -7.50
C PRO A 48 -5.80 -16.66 -7.28
N LEU A 49 -5.83 -15.71 -8.22
CA LEU A 49 -6.67 -14.53 -8.17
C LEU A 49 -7.69 -14.51 -9.33
N PRO A 50 -8.86 -13.87 -9.16
CA PRO A 50 -9.71 -13.49 -10.28
C PRO A 50 -8.97 -12.59 -11.28
N ASP A 51 -9.24 -12.75 -12.58
CA ASP A 51 -8.54 -12.01 -13.65
C ASP A 51 -8.70 -10.49 -13.51
N ASP A 52 -9.85 -10.03 -13.03
CA ASP A 52 -10.16 -8.63 -12.78
C ASP A 52 -9.35 -8.02 -11.61
N VAL A 53 -8.89 -8.86 -10.68
CA VAL A 53 -8.08 -8.44 -9.52
C VAL A 53 -6.61 -8.29 -9.91
N GLU A 54 -6.04 -9.24 -10.67
CA GLU A 54 -4.61 -9.23 -11.03
C GLU A 54 -4.21 -7.93 -11.74
N GLY A 55 -5.00 -7.49 -12.72
CA GLY A 55 -4.74 -6.24 -13.44
C GLY A 55 -4.79 -5.00 -12.53
N ARG A 56 -5.73 -4.96 -11.58
CA ARG A 56 -5.85 -3.86 -10.61
C ARG A 56 -4.66 -3.82 -9.66
N LEU A 57 -4.17 -4.97 -9.22
CA LEU A 57 -2.98 -5.04 -8.34
C LEU A 57 -1.71 -4.55 -9.05
N VAL A 58 -1.55 -4.81 -10.35
CA VAL A 58 -0.42 -4.27 -11.13
C VAL A 58 -0.47 -2.74 -11.14
N VAL A 59 -1.62 -2.15 -11.45
CA VAL A 59 -1.80 -0.69 -11.45
C VAL A 59 -1.46 -0.11 -10.08
N ILE A 60 -1.94 -0.73 -8.99
CA ILE A 60 -1.63 -0.28 -7.63
C ILE A 60 -0.13 -0.39 -7.31
N GLN A 61 0.56 -1.45 -7.75
CA GLN A 61 2.01 -1.54 -7.55
C GLN A 61 2.75 -0.42 -8.29
N GLU A 62 2.34 -0.08 -9.51
CA GLU A 62 2.89 1.05 -10.28
C GLU A 62 2.61 2.38 -9.58
N SER A 63 1.39 2.58 -9.07
CA SER A 63 1.03 3.75 -8.23
C SER A 63 1.93 3.87 -7.00
N LEU A 64 2.15 2.78 -6.28
CA LEU A 64 2.98 2.77 -5.07
C LEU A 64 4.47 2.96 -5.37
N PHE A 65 4.97 2.49 -6.51
CA PHE A 65 6.32 2.82 -6.97
C PHE A 65 6.47 4.33 -7.20
N SER A 66 5.50 4.96 -7.85
CA SER A 66 5.46 6.39 -8.05
C SER A 66 5.36 7.16 -6.72
N VAL A 67 4.55 6.67 -5.77
CA VAL A 67 4.50 7.20 -4.39
C VAL A 67 5.90 7.16 -3.75
N GLY A 68 6.60 6.02 -3.84
CA GLY A 68 7.96 5.87 -3.31
C GLY A 68 8.95 6.86 -3.94
N ALA A 69 8.90 7.03 -5.27
CA ALA A 69 9.74 7.98 -5.99
C ALA A 69 9.48 9.43 -5.55
N ALA A 70 8.21 9.82 -5.42
CA ALA A 70 7.83 11.15 -5.00
C ALA A 70 8.24 11.45 -3.54
N LEU A 71 8.12 10.46 -2.65
CA LEU A 71 8.60 10.58 -1.27
C LEU A 71 10.13 10.70 -1.18
N ALA A 72 10.86 10.05 -2.09
CA ALA A 72 12.31 10.09 -2.18
C ALA A 72 12.87 11.37 -2.83
N ASP A 73 12.03 12.20 -3.45
CA ASP A 73 12.36 13.49 -4.07
C ASP A 73 11.54 14.65 -3.47
N PRO A 74 11.80 15.04 -2.20
CA PRO A 74 11.04 16.09 -1.50
C PRO A 74 11.05 17.45 -2.19
N GLU A 75 12.09 17.73 -2.96
CA GLU A 75 12.26 19.00 -3.65
C GLU A 75 11.60 19.00 -5.04
N ARG A 76 10.99 17.88 -5.46
CA ARG A 76 10.36 17.70 -6.78
C ARG A 76 11.29 18.12 -7.92
N ARG A 77 12.57 17.74 -7.80
CA ARG A 77 13.60 18.07 -8.80
C ARG A 77 13.46 17.23 -10.06
N LEU A 78 12.76 16.10 -9.97
CA LEU A 78 12.46 15.25 -11.12
C LEU A 78 11.00 15.47 -11.55
N GLU A 79 10.80 15.38 -12.87
CA GLU A 79 9.45 15.21 -13.42
C GLU A 79 8.97 13.81 -13.03
N HIS A 80 8.04 13.77 -12.07
CA HIS A 80 7.30 12.56 -11.74
C HIS A 80 6.04 12.52 -12.63
N ASP A 81 5.66 11.32 -13.07
CA ASP A 81 4.47 11.14 -13.92
C ASP A 81 3.23 11.73 -13.20
N PRO A 82 2.39 12.57 -13.85
CA PRO A 82 1.59 13.57 -13.13
C PRO A 82 0.53 13.06 -12.15
N CYS A 83 0.11 11.79 -12.22
CA CYS A 83 -0.90 11.27 -11.30
C CYS A 83 -0.98 9.74 -11.44
N VAL A 84 -0.20 9.00 -10.65
CA VAL A 84 -0.34 7.53 -10.62
C VAL A 84 -1.11 7.07 -9.37
N TRP A 85 -1.30 7.93 -8.37
CA TRP A 85 -2.07 7.62 -7.15
C TRP A 85 -3.41 8.34 -7.13
N ASP A 86 -4.43 7.68 -7.68
CA ASP A 86 -5.79 8.20 -7.77
C ASP A 86 -6.70 7.52 -6.72
N ALA A 87 -7.29 8.32 -5.84
CA ALA A 87 -8.21 7.82 -4.81
C ALA A 87 -9.57 7.44 -5.41
N ASP A 88 -10.02 8.13 -6.46
CA ASP A 88 -11.31 7.89 -7.10
C ASP A 88 -11.29 6.52 -7.80
N PHE A 89 -10.17 6.18 -8.45
CA PHE A 89 -9.93 4.83 -8.99
C PHE A 89 -10.10 3.71 -7.94
N LEU A 90 -9.71 3.97 -6.69
CA LEU A 90 -9.84 3.00 -5.60
C LEU A 90 -11.27 2.94 -5.07
N GLU A 91 -11.95 4.08 -4.98
CA GLU A 91 -13.37 4.17 -4.61
C GLU A 91 -14.25 3.41 -5.61
N ASP A 92 -14.04 3.64 -6.91
CA ASP A 92 -14.74 2.90 -7.97
C ASP A 92 -14.52 1.38 -7.86
N TRP A 93 -13.31 0.95 -7.50
CA TRP A 93 -13.02 -0.47 -7.34
C TRP A 93 -13.63 -1.06 -6.06
N ILE A 94 -13.67 -0.30 -4.97
CA ILE A 94 -14.37 -0.66 -3.74
C ILE A 94 -15.85 -0.89 -4.05
N ASP A 95 -16.50 0.04 -4.75
CA ASP A 95 -17.93 -0.04 -5.07
C ASP A 95 -18.27 -1.28 -5.92
N VAL A 96 -17.41 -1.62 -6.89
CA VAL A 96 -17.55 -2.86 -7.68
C VAL A 96 -17.46 -4.11 -6.80
N MET A 97 -16.45 -4.20 -5.93
CA MET A 97 -16.27 -5.36 -5.07
C MET A 97 -17.37 -5.49 -4.00
N ASP A 98 -17.78 -4.37 -3.39
CA ASP A 98 -18.85 -4.34 -2.40
C ASP A 98 -20.20 -4.73 -3.01
N GLY A 99 -20.43 -4.44 -4.30
CA GLY A 99 -21.61 -4.90 -5.04
C GLY A 99 -21.68 -6.41 -5.26
N GLU A 100 -20.58 -7.14 -5.10
CA GLU A 100 -20.49 -8.60 -5.29
C GLU A 100 -20.43 -9.41 -4.00
N ILE A 101 -20.39 -8.75 -2.84
CA ILE A 101 -20.29 -9.43 -1.52
C ILE A 101 -21.42 -9.05 -0.59
N GLU A 102 -21.70 -9.93 0.37
CA GLU A 102 -22.72 -9.65 1.38
C GLU A 102 -22.35 -8.41 2.20
N PRO A 103 -23.32 -7.54 2.56
CA PRO A 103 -23.05 -6.33 3.34
C PRO A 103 -22.36 -6.63 4.68
N LEU A 104 -21.35 -5.84 5.03
CA LEU A 104 -20.68 -5.97 6.32
C LEU A 104 -21.58 -5.41 7.44
N THR A 105 -22.12 -6.30 8.27
CA THR A 105 -23.00 -5.93 9.39
C THR A 105 -22.33 -6.06 10.77
N VAL A 106 -21.17 -6.72 10.83
CA VAL A 106 -20.44 -7.03 12.06
C VAL A 106 -18.93 -6.90 11.83
N PHE A 107 -18.16 -6.77 12.91
CA PHE A 107 -16.70 -6.87 12.81
C PHE A 107 -16.28 -8.30 12.47
N ILE A 108 -15.24 -8.43 11.64
CA ILE A 108 -14.69 -9.70 11.18
C ILE A 108 -13.25 -9.87 11.66
N LEU A 109 -12.85 -11.11 11.89
CA LEU A 109 -11.45 -11.48 12.11
C LEU A 109 -10.73 -11.51 10.75
N PRO A 110 -9.54 -10.88 10.63
CA PRO A 110 -8.79 -10.91 9.39
C PRO A 110 -8.28 -12.32 9.10
N GLY A 111 -8.77 -12.95 8.04
CA GLY A 111 -8.38 -14.30 7.65
C GLY A 111 -9.20 -14.85 6.49
N GLY A 112 -9.43 -16.16 6.49
CA GLY A 112 -10.15 -16.87 5.43
C GLY A 112 -9.20 -17.60 4.49
N SER A 113 -9.29 -17.35 3.18
CA SER A 113 -8.37 -17.89 2.19
C SER A 113 -6.95 -17.35 2.40
N ARG A 114 -5.95 -18.05 1.85
CA ARG A 114 -4.56 -17.58 1.90
C ARG A 114 -4.40 -16.20 1.23
N ALA A 115 -5.03 -16.02 0.07
CA ALA A 115 -5.06 -14.74 -0.63
C ALA A 115 -5.68 -13.64 0.25
N ALA A 116 -6.86 -13.87 0.84
CA ALA A 116 -7.52 -12.91 1.73
C ALA A 116 -6.67 -12.58 2.98
N ALA A 117 -6.05 -13.58 3.59
CA ALA A 117 -5.16 -13.38 4.74
C ALA A 117 -3.93 -12.53 4.37
N VAL A 118 -3.30 -12.78 3.22
CA VAL A 118 -2.19 -11.96 2.71
C VAL A 118 -2.67 -10.53 2.44
N THR A 119 -3.85 -10.36 1.83
CA THR A 119 -4.44 -9.03 1.60
C THR A 119 -4.70 -8.28 2.91
N HIS A 120 -5.15 -8.96 3.97
CA HIS A 120 -5.28 -8.33 5.28
C HIS A 120 -3.93 -7.93 5.89
N VAL A 121 -2.86 -8.69 5.64
CA VAL A 121 -1.50 -8.26 6.03
C VAL A 121 -1.09 -7.02 5.25
N ALA A 122 -1.24 -7.03 3.92
CA ALA A 122 -0.98 -5.87 3.07
C ALA A 122 -1.75 -4.63 3.54
N ARG A 123 -3.04 -4.77 3.89
CA ARG A 123 -3.86 -3.69 4.48
C ARG A 123 -3.21 -3.08 5.71
N THR A 124 -2.70 -3.91 6.62
CA THR A 124 -2.06 -3.42 7.86
C THR A 124 -0.72 -2.72 7.59
N VAL A 125 0.04 -3.20 6.59
CA VAL A 125 1.27 -2.53 6.13
C VAL A 125 0.95 -1.22 5.42
N CYS A 126 -0.13 -1.15 4.63
CA CYS A 126 -0.62 0.10 4.03
C CYS A 126 -0.94 1.14 5.11
N ARG A 127 -1.63 0.75 6.18
CA ARG A 127 -1.87 1.62 7.34
C ARG A 127 -0.58 2.02 8.05
N ARG A 128 0.46 1.17 8.04
CA ARG A 128 1.78 1.52 8.58
C ARG A 128 2.46 2.55 7.69
N ALA A 129 2.45 2.38 6.37
CA ALA A 129 2.97 3.34 5.40
C ALA A 129 2.27 4.69 5.54
N GLU A 130 0.93 4.69 5.64
CA GLU A 130 0.11 5.89 5.88
C GLU A 130 0.60 6.66 7.13
N ARG A 131 0.84 5.98 8.26
CA ARG A 131 1.36 6.63 9.47
C ARG A 131 2.77 7.22 9.27
N ARG A 132 3.66 6.53 8.54
CA ARG A 132 5.01 7.02 8.25
C ARG A 132 5.01 8.22 7.31
N VAL A 133 4.13 8.21 6.31
CA VAL A 133 3.91 9.37 5.44
C VAL A 133 3.28 10.52 6.22
N GLY A 134 2.30 10.24 7.09
CA GLY A 134 1.68 11.24 7.95
C GLY A 134 2.67 11.98 8.86
N GLU A 135 3.70 11.28 9.36
CA GLU A 135 4.80 11.89 10.11
C GLU A 135 5.56 12.94 9.26
N LEU A 136 5.79 12.66 7.98
CA LEU A 136 6.42 13.62 7.07
C LEU A 136 5.54 14.84 6.82
N VAL A 137 4.23 14.65 6.68
CA VAL A 137 3.26 15.76 6.52
C VAL A 137 3.32 16.68 7.74
N GLY A 138 3.29 16.14 8.95
CA GLY A 138 3.35 16.91 10.20
C GLY A 138 4.63 17.73 10.36
N ASN A 139 5.74 17.27 9.76
CA ASN A 139 7.05 17.92 9.79
C ASN A 139 7.32 18.82 8.57
N ALA A 140 6.29 19.16 7.77
CA ALA A 140 6.43 19.93 6.51
C ALA A 140 7.44 19.30 5.52
N GLY A 141 7.51 17.97 5.50
CA GLY A 141 8.50 17.18 4.75
C GLY A 141 8.24 17.06 3.24
N GLY A 142 7.57 18.01 2.59
CA GLY A 142 7.42 18.02 1.13
C GLY A 142 6.65 16.82 0.56
N VAL A 143 5.60 16.36 1.23
CA VAL A 143 4.74 15.27 0.73
C VAL A 143 3.80 15.82 -0.35
N PRO A 144 3.66 15.16 -1.52
CA PRO A 144 2.68 15.51 -2.53
C PRO A 144 1.23 15.52 -2.01
N GLU A 145 0.41 16.41 -2.58
CA GLU A 145 -1.02 16.44 -2.31
C GLU A 145 -1.70 15.15 -2.76
N GLY A 146 -2.78 14.76 -2.09
CA GLY A 146 -3.55 13.55 -2.41
C GLY A 146 -2.91 12.22 -1.98
N LEU A 147 -1.59 12.17 -1.78
CA LEU A 147 -0.87 10.92 -1.47
C LEU A 147 -1.37 10.25 -0.17
N LEU A 148 -1.59 11.04 0.89
CA LEU A 148 -2.12 10.50 2.14
C LEU A 148 -3.56 9.99 1.98
N ALA A 149 -4.38 10.68 1.20
CA ALA A 149 -5.74 10.25 0.89
C ALA A 149 -5.75 8.94 0.08
N TYR A 150 -4.84 8.81 -0.90
CA TYR A 150 -4.65 7.57 -1.64
C TYR A 150 -4.28 6.39 -0.74
N LEU A 151 -3.30 6.53 0.15
CA LEU A 151 -2.91 5.44 1.07
C LEU A 151 -4.04 5.08 2.05
N ASN A 152 -4.78 6.08 2.51
CA ASN A 152 -5.96 5.88 3.35
C ASN A 152 -6.99 5.02 2.60
N ARG A 153 -7.36 5.43 1.39
CA ARG A 153 -8.33 4.73 0.55
C ARG A 153 -7.85 3.36 0.08
N LEU A 154 -6.55 3.19 -0.16
CA LEU A 154 -5.96 1.90 -0.51
C LEU A 154 -6.11 0.91 0.64
N SER A 155 -6.04 1.36 1.90
CA SER A 155 -6.28 0.49 3.03
C SER A 155 -7.74 0.01 3.12
N ASP A 156 -8.70 0.83 2.68
CA ASP A 156 -10.11 0.44 2.53
C ASP A 156 -10.27 -0.55 1.37
N ALA A 157 -9.68 -0.27 0.21
CA ALA A 157 -9.71 -1.16 -0.95
C ALA A 157 -9.11 -2.54 -0.65
N LEU A 158 -8.00 -2.61 0.09
CA LEU A 158 -7.41 -3.87 0.54
C LEU A 158 -8.30 -4.59 1.57
N PHE A 159 -9.06 -3.87 2.39
CA PHE A 159 -10.04 -4.49 3.28
C PHE A 159 -11.18 -5.15 2.48
N THR A 160 -11.77 -4.41 1.54
CA THR A 160 -12.84 -4.91 0.68
C THR A 160 -12.36 -6.04 -0.21
N LEU A 161 -11.15 -5.95 -0.77
CA LEU A 161 -10.54 -7.01 -1.57
C LEU A 161 -10.37 -8.31 -0.77
N ALA A 162 -9.95 -8.24 0.48
CA ALA A 162 -9.81 -9.45 1.30
C ALA A 162 -11.16 -10.19 1.44
N ARG A 163 -12.24 -9.44 1.66
CA ARG A 163 -13.60 -9.98 1.73
C ARG A 163 -14.08 -10.53 0.40
N TYR A 164 -13.80 -9.79 -0.68
CA TYR A 164 -14.07 -10.22 -2.05
C TYR A 164 -13.40 -11.57 -2.36
N LEU A 165 -12.11 -11.71 -2.06
CA LEU A 165 -11.36 -12.95 -2.30
C LEU A 165 -11.89 -14.13 -1.47
N ASN A 166 -12.36 -13.89 -0.24
CA ASN A 166 -13.05 -14.91 0.55
C ASN A 166 -14.35 -15.37 -0.11
N ALA A 167 -15.20 -14.42 -0.50
CA ALA A 167 -16.46 -14.71 -1.18
C ALA A 167 -16.25 -15.48 -2.49
N ARG A 168 -15.29 -15.05 -3.33
CA ARG A 168 -14.92 -15.74 -4.58
C ARG A 168 -14.33 -17.13 -4.36
N SER A 169 -13.77 -17.39 -3.19
CA SER A 169 -13.25 -18.70 -2.78
C SER A 169 -14.31 -19.57 -2.08
N GLY A 170 -15.55 -19.10 -1.92
CA GLY A 170 -16.59 -19.79 -1.17
C GLY A 170 -16.33 -19.89 0.34
N ILE A 171 -15.49 -19.01 0.89
CA ILE A 171 -15.14 -18.97 2.31
C ILE A 171 -15.92 -17.86 2.99
N SER A 172 -16.64 -18.19 4.06
CA SER A 172 -17.36 -17.20 4.87
C SER A 172 -16.43 -16.45 5.82
N GLU A 173 -16.74 -15.17 6.04
CA GLU A 173 -16.04 -14.36 7.03
C GLU A 173 -16.24 -14.89 8.45
N THR A 174 -15.20 -14.80 9.29
CA THR A 174 -15.31 -15.16 10.70
C THR A 174 -15.67 -13.93 11.51
N GLU A 175 -16.87 -13.90 12.07
CA GLU A 175 -17.31 -12.79 12.93
C GLU A 175 -16.47 -12.68 14.21
N TRP A 176 -16.09 -11.46 14.57
CA TRP A 176 -15.53 -11.18 15.89
C TRP A 176 -16.65 -11.05 16.92
N ARG A 177 -16.64 -11.95 17.92
CA ARG A 177 -17.61 -11.94 19.04
C ARG A 177 -16.89 -11.62 20.34
N PRO A 178 -17.15 -10.45 20.96
CA PRO A 178 -16.53 -10.11 22.24
C PRO A 178 -16.95 -11.13 23.31
N ARG A 179 -15.96 -11.66 24.04
CA ARG A 179 -16.23 -12.49 25.21
C ARG A 179 -16.69 -11.56 26.33
N ARG A 180 -17.86 -11.86 26.91
CA ARG A 180 -18.37 -11.19 28.12
C ARG A 180 -17.54 -11.59 29.34
#